data_AF-A0A110A791-F1
#
_entry.id   AF-A0A110A791-F1
#
_cell.length_a   1.000
_cell.length_b   1.000
_cell.length_c   1.000
_cell.angle_alpha   90.00
_cell.angle_beta   90.00
_cell.angle_gamma   90.00
#
_symmetry.space_group_name_H-M   'P 1'
#
loop_
_entity.id
_entity.type
_entity.pdbx_description
1 polymer ?
#
loop_
_entity_poly.entity_id
_entity_poly.type
_entity_poly.pdbx_seq_one_letter_code
_entity_poly.pdbx_strand_id
1 'polypeptide(L)'
;MNKILKRKNKKGFTLMEMLIVIGIIAVLVAIAIPTFSGAKKKAEYAADLANVRAWYAESLTKNMAEDTPLPTSYTGPERKLSGSTVTITGTKAEDFKVVYDPNGTTADESGYPSVTFPTPPASITPPTTPTTGG
;
A
#
# COMPACT_ATOMS: atom_id res chain seq x y z
N MET A 1 27.50 8.86 69.66
CA MET A 1 27.65 9.59 68.37
C MET A 1 26.40 9.38 67.52
N ASN A 2 25.50 10.38 67.40
CA ASN A 2 24.41 10.31 66.44
C ASN A 2 24.84 10.95 65.11
N LYS A 3 24.92 10.15 64.04
CA LYS A 3 25.16 10.63 62.67
C LYS A 3 23.91 11.34 62.16
N ILE A 4 23.97 12.66 62.04
CA ILE A 4 22.93 13.47 61.40
C ILE A 4 22.99 13.18 59.89
N LEU A 5 22.01 12.43 59.39
CA LEU A 5 21.85 12.14 57.96
C LEU A 5 21.43 13.42 57.23
N LYS A 6 22.38 14.08 56.56
CA LYS A 6 22.12 15.17 55.60
C LYS A 6 21.15 14.67 54.51
N ARG A 7 19.87 15.05 54.58
CA ARG A 7 18.94 14.90 53.44
C ARG A 7 19.48 15.75 52.29
N LYS A 8 20.03 15.12 51.26
CA LYS A 8 20.31 15.77 49.98
C LYS A 8 18.97 16.25 49.42
N ASN A 9 18.83 17.56 49.22
CA ASN A 9 17.69 18.17 48.53
C ASN A 9 17.58 17.58 47.12
N LYS A 10 16.81 16.51 46.96
CA LYS A 10 16.39 16.05 45.65
C LYS A 10 15.35 17.05 45.17
N LYS A 11 15.71 17.87 44.17
CA LYS A 11 14.72 18.67 43.44
C LYS A 11 13.74 17.70 42.79
N GLY A 12 12.57 17.55 43.39
CA GLY A 12 11.48 16.74 42.85
C GLY A 12 10.82 17.48 41.70
N PHE A 13 10.37 16.72 40.71
CA PHE A 13 9.55 17.22 39.60
C PHE A 13 8.26 17.81 40.17
N THR A 14 7.96 19.06 39.86
CA THR A 14 6.73 19.70 40.33
C THR A 14 5.55 19.20 39.51
N LEU A 15 4.38 19.06 40.14
CA LEU A 15 3.15 18.71 39.41
C LEU A 15 2.85 19.73 38.30
N MET A 16 3.15 21.00 38.52
CA MET A 16 2.98 22.07 37.53
C MET A 16 3.87 21.89 36.30
N GLU A 17 5.11 21.41 36.48
CA GLU A 17 5.98 21.07 35.35
C GLU A 17 5.41 19.93 34.50
N MET A 18 4.71 18.96 35.10
CA MET A 18 4.10 17.87 34.32
C MET A 18 2.82 18.35 33.62
N LEU A 19 2.05 19.22 34.28
CA LEU A 19 0.81 19.78 33.73
C LEU A 19 1.05 20.61 32.47
N ILE A 20 2.07 21.47 32.46
CA ILE A 20 2.34 22.29 31.28
C ILE A 20 2.84 21.44 30.10
N VAL A 21 3.61 20.38 30.38
CA VAL A 21 4.16 19.47 29.36
C VAL A 21 3.03 18.69 28.67
N ILE A 22 2.12 18.06 29.44
CA ILE A 22 0.99 17.36 28.83
C ILE A 22 0.05 18.32 28.10
N GLY A 23 -0.07 19.56 28.57
CA GLY A 23 -0.85 20.61 27.91
C GLY A 23 -0.31 20.93 26.51
N ILE A 24 1.01 21.11 26.38
CA ILE A 24 1.63 21.36 25.07
C ILE A 24 1.52 20.12 24.17
N ILE A 25 1.76 18.92 24.69
CA ILE A 25 1.62 17.68 23.92
C ILE A 25 0.19 17.50 23.38
N ALA A 26 -0.83 17.81 24.19
CA ALA A 26 -2.23 17.72 23.79
C ALA A 26 -2.53 18.63 22.57
N VAL A 27 -2.01 19.86 22.57
CA VAL A 27 -2.17 20.80 21.45
C VAL A 27 -1.48 20.29 20.19
N LEU A 28 -0.25 19.76 20.31
CA LEU A 28 0.48 19.20 19.17
C LEU A 28 -0.24 17.99 18.56
N VAL A 29 -0.69 17.06 19.41
CA VAL A 29 -1.38 15.83 18.98
C VAL A 29 -2.72 16.14 18.31
N ALA A 30 -3.45 17.14 18.80
CA ALA A 30 -4.73 17.55 18.21
C ALA A 30 -4.62 17.94 16.72
N ILE A 31 -3.48 18.53 16.31
CA ILE A 31 -3.22 18.89 14.90
C ILE A 31 -2.53 17.74 14.15
N ALA A 32 -1.65 17.01 14.84
CA ALA A 32 -0.86 15.96 14.22
C ALA A 32 -1.69 14.74 13.79
N ILE A 33 -2.66 14.28 14.59
CA ILE A 33 -3.47 13.10 14.27
C ILE A 33 -4.27 13.26 12.95
N PRO A 34 -5.09 14.31 12.75
CA PRO A 34 -5.90 14.41 11.54
C PRO A 34 -5.03 14.58 10.29
N THR A 35 -3.93 15.34 10.39
CA THR A 35 -3.02 15.58 9.27
C THR A 35 -2.23 14.32 8.89
N PHE A 36 -1.73 13.59 9.88
CA PHE A 36 -0.97 12.36 9.67
C PHE A 36 -1.84 11.23 9.06
N SER A 37 -3.10 11.14 9.45
CA SER A 37 -4.03 10.13 8.92
C SER A 37 -4.20 10.24 7.40
N GLY A 38 -4.42 11.45 6.88
CA GLY A 38 -4.53 11.69 5.43
C GLY A 38 -3.24 11.42 4.67
N ALA A 39 -2.10 11.89 5.22
CA ALA A 39 -0.79 11.64 4.63
C ALA A 39 -0.44 10.15 4.55
N LYS A 40 -0.77 9.39 5.61
CA LYS A 40 -0.61 7.94 5.65
C LYS A 40 -1.45 7.25 4.56
N LYS A 41 -2.75 7.57 4.46
CA LYS A 41 -3.62 7.00 3.40
C LYS A 41 -3.09 7.27 2.00
N LYS A 42 -2.58 8.48 1.74
CA LYS A 42 -1.96 8.84 0.45
C LYS A 42 -0.73 7.98 0.14
N ALA A 43 0.13 7.76 1.14
CA ALA A 43 1.32 6.94 0.99
C ALA A 43 0.96 5.47 0.73
N GLU A 44 -0.04 4.94 1.44
CA GLU A 44 -0.54 3.57 1.23
C GLU A 44 -1.13 3.39 -0.16
N TYR A 45 -1.98 4.33 -0.63
CA TYR A 45 -2.51 4.32 -2.00
C TYR A 45 -1.41 4.28 -3.06
N ALA A 46 -0.42 5.16 -2.94
CA ALA A 46 0.67 5.25 -3.91
C ALA A 46 1.52 3.98 -3.93
N ALA A 47 1.79 3.40 -2.75
CA ALA A 47 2.54 2.15 -2.64
C ALA A 47 1.76 0.98 -3.27
N ASP A 48 0.48 0.84 -2.96
CA ASP A 48 -0.38 -0.21 -3.53
C ASP A 48 -0.46 -0.13 -5.04
N LEU A 49 -0.71 1.06 -5.58
CA LEU A 49 -0.78 1.25 -7.02
C LEU A 49 0.53 0.88 -7.71
N ALA A 50 1.68 1.20 -7.10
CA ALA A 50 2.99 0.80 -7.60
C ALA A 50 3.19 -0.72 -7.55
N ASN A 51 2.74 -1.37 -6.48
CA ASN A 51 2.84 -2.82 -6.33
C ASN A 51 1.97 -3.55 -7.38
N VAL A 52 0.73 -3.10 -7.60
CA VAL A 52 -0.15 -3.68 -8.63
C VAL A 52 0.42 -3.47 -10.03
N ARG A 53 1.02 -2.30 -10.32
CA ARG A 53 1.73 -2.04 -11.58
C ARG A 53 2.88 -3.01 -11.81
N ALA A 54 3.73 -3.21 -10.81
CA ALA A 54 4.87 -4.11 -10.89
C ALA A 54 4.43 -5.55 -11.12
N TRP A 55 3.46 -6.01 -10.33
CA TRP A 55 2.86 -7.34 -10.48
C TRP A 55 2.21 -7.55 -11.85
N TYR A 56 1.48 -6.55 -12.35
CA TYR A 56 0.85 -6.61 -13.67
C TYR A 56 1.91 -6.81 -14.76
N ALA A 57 2.98 -6.01 -14.77
CA ALA A 57 4.06 -6.14 -15.73
C ALA A 57 4.78 -7.49 -15.64
N GLU A 58 5.01 -7.99 -14.43
CA GLU A 58 5.60 -9.32 -14.21
C GLU A 58 4.71 -10.43 -14.78
N SER A 59 3.39 -10.35 -14.54
CA SER A 59 2.43 -11.37 -15.01
C SER A 59 2.41 -11.47 -16.53
N LEU A 60 2.48 -10.34 -17.23
CA LEU A 60 2.54 -10.31 -18.69
C LEU A 60 3.86 -10.88 -19.19
N THR A 61 4.98 -10.50 -18.57
CA THR A 61 6.30 -10.98 -18.97
C THR A 61 6.39 -12.51 -18.84
N LYS A 62 5.86 -13.07 -17.75
CA LYS A 62 5.81 -14.52 -17.53
C LYS A 62 4.92 -15.22 -18.55
N ASN A 63 3.73 -14.70 -18.81
CA ASN A 63 2.83 -15.24 -19.83
C ASN A 63 3.49 -15.24 -21.22
N MET A 64 4.22 -14.19 -21.59
CA MET A 64 4.89 -14.12 -22.90
C MET A 64 6.15 -15.01 -23.00
N ALA A 65 6.88 -15.20 -21.90
CA ALA A 65 8.14 -15.94 -21.89
C ALA A 65 7.94 -17.46 -21.73
N GLU A 66 6.97 -17.86 -20.92
CA GLU A 66 6.77 -19.26 -20.51
C GLU A 66 5.46 -19.87 -21.03
N ASP A 67 4.67 -19.11 -21.80
CA ASP A 67 3.33 -19.49 -22.30
C ASP A 67 2.39 -19.98 -21.17
N THR A 68 2.60 -19.45 -19.96
CA THR A 68 1.79 -19.79 -18.78
C THR A 68 0.52 -18.95 -18.75
N PRO A 69 -0.65 -19.48 -18.33
CA PRO A 69 -1.86 -18.68 -18.17
C PRO A 69 -1.66 -17.46 -17.28
N LEU A 70 -2.37 -16.36 -17.58
CA LEU A 70 -2.33 -15.18 -16.73
C LEU A 70 -2.99 -15.46 -15.36
N PRO A 71 -2.48 -14.87 -14.28
CA PRO A 71 -2.97 -15.11 -12.94
C PRO A 71 -4.39 -14.57 -12.75
N THR A 72 -5.22 -15.30 -12.01
CA THR A 72 -6.60 -14.91 -11.69
C THR A 72 -6.73 -14.18 -10.36
N SER A 73 -5.64 -14.08 -9.60
CA SER A 73 -5.62 -13.41 -8.30
C SER A 73 -4.34 -12.60 -8.13
N TYR A 74 -4.48 -11.48 -7.42
CA TYR A 74 -3.37 -10.58 -7.14
C TYR A 74 -2.57 -11.11 -5.96
N THR A 75 -1.29 -11.44 -6.19
CA THR A 75 -0.34 -11.82 -5.14
C THR A 75 0.63 -10.66 -4.93
N GLY A 76 0.27 -9.76 -4.02
CA GLY A 76 1.09 -8.62 -3.63
C GLY A 76 1.32 -8.56 -2.12
N PRO A 77 1.99 -7.51 -1.63
CA PRO A 77 2.26 -7.37 -0.20
C PRO A 77 0.98 -7.34 0.65
N GLU A 78 1.09 -7.87 1.87
CA GLU A 78 -0.01 -7.93 2.83
C GLU A 78 -0.45 -6.56 3.33
N ARG A 79 0.49 -5.61 3.42
CA ARG A 79 0.18 -4.22 3.75
C ARG A 79 -0.41 -3.53 2.53
N LYS A 80 -1.71 -3.26 2.63
CA LYS A 80 -2.49 -2.51 1.65
C LYS A 80 -3.26 -1.39 2.33
N LEU A 81 -3.65 -0.39 1.55
CA LEU A 81 -4.67 0.56 1.93
C LEU A 81 -5.93 -0.21 2.37
N SER A 82 -6.40 0.10 3.58
CA SER A 82 -7.55 -0.58 4.17
C SER A 82 -8.76 -0.49 3.24
N GLY A 83 -9.45 -1.61 3.02
CA GLY A 83 -10.64 -1.69 2.18
C GLY A 83 -10.39 -1.75 0.68
N SER A 84 -9.15 -1.52 0.21
CA SER A 84 -8.83 -1.59 -1.22
C SER A 84 -8.98 -2.99 -1.80
N THR A 85 -9.38 -3.06 -3.08
CA THR A 85 -9.52 -4.32 -3.82
C THR A 85 -8.73 -4.29 -5.12
N VAL A 86 -8.33 -5.48 -5.59
CA VAL A 86 -7.80 -5.68 -6.94
C VAL A 86 -8.67 -6.73 -7.60
N THR A 87 -9.43 -6.32 -8.62
CA THR A 87 -10.27 -7.20 -9.42
C THR A 87 -9.53 -7.59 -10.68
N ILE A 88 -9.45 -8.90 -10.93
CA ILE A 88 -8.85 -9.47 -12.13
C ILE A 88 -9.93 -10.25 -12.87
N THR A 89 -10.04 -10.00 -14.17
CA THR A 89 -10.95 -10.72 -15.07
C THR A 89 -10.21 -11.09 -16.34
N GLY A 90 -10.61 -12.20 -16.96
CA GLY A 90 -9.92 -12.76 -18.12
C GLY A 90 -8.71 -13.60 -17.70
N THR A 91 -8.34 -14.55 -18.56
CA THR A 91 -7.20 -15.46 -18.36
C THR A 91 -6.26 -15.47 -19.56
N LYS A 92 -6.61 -14.75 -20.63
CA LYS A 92 -5.85 -14.62 -21.87
C LYS A 92 -5.45 -13.17 -22.07
N ALA A 93 -4.37 -12.93 -22.82
CA ALA A 93 -3.88 -11.57 -23.07
C ALA A 93 -4.96 -10.63 -23.63
N GLU A 94 -5.82 -11.13 -24.52
CA GLU A 94 -6.89 -10.38 -25.19
C GLU A 94 -8.05 -9.94 -24.28
N ASP A 95 -8.27 -10.65 -23.16
CA ASP A 95 -9.38 -10.39 -22.23
C ASP A 95 -8.90 -10.03 -20.82
N PHE A 96 -7.59 -10.03 -20.59
CA PHE A 96 -6.99 -9.74 -19.29
C PHE A 96 -7.21 -8.29 -18.91
N LYS A 97 -7.92 -8.10 -17.80
CA LYS A 97 -8.24 -6.80 -17.23
C LYS A 97 -7.96 -6.83 -15.74
N VAL A 98 -7.24 -5.81 -15.29
CA VAL A 98 -6.92 -5.59 -13.88
C VAL A 98 -7.47 -4.23 -13.48
N VAL A 99 -8.19 -4.17 -12.37
CA VAL A 99 -8.72 -2.95 -11.79
C VAL A 99 -8.28 -2.89 -10.34
N TYR A 100 -7.54 -1.84 -9.99
CA TYR A 100 -7.29 -1.48 -8.59
C TYR A 100 -8.35 -0.48 -8.15
N ASP A 101 -9.11 -0.84 -7.13
CA ASP A 101 -10.10 0.04 -6.53
C ASP A 101 -9.70 0.37 -5.08
N PRO A 102 -9.27 1.62 -4.79
CA PRO A 102 -8.86 2.03 -3.46
C PRO A 102 -10.04 2.22 -2.49
N ASN A 103 -11.29 2.20 -2.97
CA ASN A 103 -12.48 2.41 -2.14
C ASN A 103 -13.20 1.09 -1.79
N GLY A 104 -13.07 0.06 -2.63
CA GLY A 104 -13.49 -1.32 -2.36
C GLY A 104 -14.77 -1.48 -1.53
N THR A 105 -14.70 -2.24 -0.41
CA THR A 105 -15.88 -2.63 0.37
C THR A 105 -16.09 -1.84 1.68
N THR A 106 -15.20 -0.92 2.02
CA THR A 106 -15.29 -0.18 3.28
C THR A 106 -16.07 1.11 3.12
N ALA A 107 -16.80 1.51 4.17
CA ALA A 107 -17.61 2.73 4.18
C ALA A 107 -16.77 4.02 4.18
N ASP A 108 -15.45 3.92 4.29
CA ASP A 108 -14.54 5.06 4.23
C ASP A 108 -14.02 5.25 2.79
N GLU A 109 -14.75 6.04 2.00
CA GLU A 109 -14.25 6.46 0.70
C GLU A 109 -12.88 7.14 0.86
N SER A 110 -11.87 6.56 0.22
CA SER A 110 -10.49 7.04 0.27
C SER A 110 -10.32 8.32 -0.56
N GLY A 111 -11.32 8.67 -1.40
CA GLY A 111 -11.31 9.85 -2.26
C GLY A 111 -10.34 9.73 -3.44
N TYR A 112 -9.73 8.56 -3.64
CA TYR A 112 -8.86 8.28 -4.78
C TYR A 112 -9.64 7.52 -5.86
N PRO A 113 -9.38 7.80 -7.15
CA PRO A 113 -10.03 7.10 -8.24
C PRO A 113 -9.48 5.68 -8.38
N SER A 114 -10.36 4.76 -8.81
CA SER A 114 -9.97 3.41 -9.24
C SER A 114 -9.13 3.48 -10.51
N VAL A 115 -8.14 2.61 -10.64
CA VAL A 115 -7.22 2.53 -11.78
C VAL A 115 -7.47 1.24 -12.54
N THR A 116 -7.82 1.36 -13.82
CA THR A 116 -7.90 0.22 -14.74
C THR A 116 -6.60 0.13 -15.54
N PHE A 117 -5.98 -1.04 -15.52
CA PHE A 117 -4.80 -1.33 -16.33
C PHE A 117 -5.22 -1.64 -17.77
N PRO A 118 -4.40 -1.26 -18.77
CA PRO A 118 -4.71 -1.53 -20.16
C PRO A 118 -4.84 -3.04 -20.39
N THR A 119 -5.72 -3.45 -21.30
CA THR A 119 -5.76 -4.83 -21.77
C THR A 119 -4.58 -5.04 -22.73
N PRO A 120 -3.76 -6.08 -22.55
CA PRO A 120 -2.70 -6.42 -23.49
C PRO A 120 -3.27 -6.65 -24.90
N PRO A 121 -2.53 -6.33 -25.97
CA PRO A 121 -2.90 -6.78 -27.30
C PRO A 121 -2.90 -8.32 -27.33
N ALA A 122 -3.85 -8.91 -28.08
CA ALA A 122 -3.81 -10.34 -28.38
C ALA A 122 -2.42 -10.68 -28.94
N SER A 123 -1.83 -11.80 -28.50
CA SER A 123 -0.48 -12.16 -28.93
C SER A 123 -0.42 -12.16 -30.45
N ILE A 124 0.48 -11.35 -31.02
CA ILE A 124 0.91 -11.59 -32.40
C ILE A 124 1.60 -12.95 -32.37
N THR A 125 1.04 -13.92 -33.08
CA THR A 125 1.63 -15.24 -33.22
C THR A 125 3.08 -15.07 -33.66
N PRO A 126 4.05 -15.78 -33.07
CA PRO A 126 5.43 -15.75 -33.56
C PRO A 126 5.41 -16.09 -35.06
N PRO A 127 6.23 -15.44 -35.90
CA PRO A 127 6.33 -15.83 -37.30
C PRO A 127 6.64 -17.33 -37.35
N THR A 128 5.76 -18.09 -37.99
CA THR A 128 5.95 -19.53 -38.17
C THR A 128 7.30 -19.73 -38.84
N THR A 129 8.21 -20.47 -38.17
CA THR A 129 9.46 -20.93 -38.80
C THR A 129 9.09 -21.57 -40.14
N PRO A 130 9.70 -21.18 -41.27
CA PRO A 130 9.40 -21.80 -42.54
C PRO A 130 9.76 -23.28 -42.43
N THR A 131 8.74 -24.15 -42.44
CA THR A 131 8.96 -25.58 -42.65
C THR A 131 9.61 -25.71 -44.02
N THR A 132 10.90 -26.03 -44.04
CA THR A 132 11.63 -26.34 -45.27
C THR A 132 11.09 -27.69 -45.75
N GLY A 133 10.24 -27.65 -46.78
CA GLY A 133 9.74 -28.85 -47.43
C GLY A 133 10.88 -29.55 -48.18
N GLY A 134 11.01 -30.85 -47.93
CA GLY A 134 11.79 -31.82 -48.70
C GLY A 134 10.96 -33.08 -48.89
#